data_AF-A0A537FFA9-F1
#
_entry.id   AF-A0A537FFA9-F1
#
_cell.length_a   1.000
_cell.length_b   1.000
_cell.length_c   1.000
_cell.angle_alpha   90.00
_cell.angle_beta   90.00
_cell.angle_gamma   90.00
#
_symmetry.space_group_name_H-M   'P 1'
#
loop_
_entity.id
_entity.type
_entity.pdbx_description
1 polymer ?
#
loop_
_entity_poly.entity_id
_entity_poly.type
_entity_poly.pdbx_seq_one_letter_code
_entity_poly.pdbx_strand_id
1 'polypeptide(L)'
;MATKDRQSLYQDPGVQLLLNKFVKGDIVELVPSFDLEHTVRYPEAEIALDGDITAAKQLVERLWDVGIFKRKFFEKILVCPTCFSANVSNDYVCPNCNSIDIERKTLLEHTSCGTIESVDNFLVEGILVCPKCGRELVEAGIDYQKLGSWFQCSQCGKRSDIPNPIHRCRNCGHIFTIRDTGFVSVYTYRLSSDAEEEFKRSYVLMKPIGAVLEGLGFMLDMPGQVAGRSGVLHRFDTVATKGSEVIVLDLIASDKQIEEAAIASLYAKVFDVAPSRAFLIAIPSLSDKARKLAGLYRISAIEAGTSQDASILLRDKFDWPDLTGIDDAASDLPL
;
A
#
# COMPACT_ATOMS: atom_id res chain seq x y z
N MET A 1 -15.41 -4.26 16.15
CA MET A 1 -14.75 -5.22 15.23
C MET A 1 -13.52 -4.57 14.61
N ALA A 2 -13.66 -3.49 13.84
CA ALA A 2 -12.54 -2.82 13.14
C ALA A 2 -11.25 -2.61 13.98
N THR A 3 -11.34 -2.16 15.23
CA THR A 3 -10.14 -1.87 16.06
C THR A 3 -9.36 -3.12 16.48
N LYS A 4 -10.02 -4.28 16.68
CA LYS A 4 -9.31 -5.54 16.99
C LYS A 4 -8.56 -6.07 15.78
N ASP A 5 -9.16 -5.95 14.59
CA ASP A 5 -8.58 -6.43 13.34
C ASP A 5 -7.35 -5.60 12.93
N ARG A 6 -7.35 -4.28 13.22
CA ARG A 6 -6.18 -3.42 13.04
C ARG A 6 -5.01 -3.83 13.92
N GLN A 7 -5.27 -4.16 15.17
CA GLN A 7 -4.21 -4.50 16.13
C GLN A 7 -3.46 -5.77 15.73
N SER A 8 -4.18 -6.81 15.29
CA SER A 8 -3.52 -8.00 14.74
C SER A 8 -2.68 -7.68 13.50
N LEU A 9 -3.13 -6.75 12.65
CA LEU A 9 -2.37 -6.35 11.46
C LEU A 9 -1.12 -5.55 11.83
N TYR A 10 -1.15 -4.70 12.86
CA TYR A 10 0.04 -3.99 13.30
C TYR A 10 1.12 -4.89 13.90
N GLN A 11 0.80 -6.13 14.25
CA GLN A 11 1.78 -7.13 14.71
C GLN A 11 2.51 -7.82 13.55
N ASP A 12 1.97 -7.73 12.33
CA ASP A 12 2.59 -8.30 11.13
C ASP A 12 3.86 -7.50 10.73
N PRO A 13 5.04 -8.15 10.60
CA PRO A 13 6.29 -7.46 10.26
C PRO A 13 6.26 -6.71 8.93
N GLY A 14 5.56 -7.26 7.91
CA GLY A 14 5.43 -6.61 6.61
C GLY A 14 4.56 -5.36 6.70
N VAL A 15 3.46 -5.42 7.48
CA VAL A 15 2.64 -4.23 7.78
C VAL A 15 3.45 -3.18 8.52
N GLN A 16 4.23 -3.57 9.54
CA GLN A 16 5.06 -2.64 10.29
C GLN A 16 6.09 -1.94 9.39
N LEU A 17 6.74 -2.69 8.50
CA LEU A 17 7.70 -2.14 7.55
C LEU A 17 7.02 -1.14 6.60
N LEU A 18 5.87 -1.51 6.05
CA LEU A 18 5.09 -0.66 5.14
C LEU A 18 4.60 0.63 5.82
N LEU A 19 3.96 0.52 6.99
CA LEU A 19 3.43 1.68 7.72
C LEU A 19 4.52 2.59 8.27
N ASN A 20 5.70 2.06 8.62
CA ASN A 20 6.84 2.88 9.01
C ASN A 20 7.31 3.80 7.88
N LYS A 21 7.28 3.35 6.62
CA LYS A 21 7.60 4.20 5.46
C LYS A 21 6.62 5.36 5.34
N PHE A 22 5.33 5.14 5.61
CA PHE A 22 4.32 6.21 5.65
C PHE A 22 4.61 7.21 6.78
N VAL A 23 4.82 6.72 8.00
CA VAL A 23 5.08 7.56 9.18
C VAL A 23 6.33 8.43 9.03
N LYS A 24 7.38 7.88 8.40
CA LYS A 24 8.61 8.63 8.11
C LYS A 24 8.47 9.65 6.98
N GLY A 25 7.41 9.55 6.19
CA GLY A 25 7.21 10.35 4.99
C GLY A 25 8.00 9.85 3.78
N ASP A 26 8.59 8.65 3.84
CA ASP A 26 9.26 8.00 2.70
C ASP A 26 8.26 7.72 1.57
N ILE A 27 7.01 7.40 1.95
CA ILE A 27 5.89 7.21 1.03
C ILE A 27 4.69 8.01 1.54
N VAL A 28 4.06 8.75 0.63
CA VAL A 28 2.80 9.47 0.93
C VAL A 28 1.57 8.70 0.47
N GLU A 29 1.73 7.88 -0.57
CA GLU A 29 0.65 7.16 -1.24
C GLU A 29 1.20 5.90 -1.93
N LEU A 30 0.51 4.77 -1.80
CA LEU A 30 0.73 3.61 -2.68
C LEU A 30 0.11 3.92 -4.04
N VAL A 31 0.97 4.17 -5.01
CA VAL A 31 0.59 4.33 -6.41
C VAL A 31 0.66 2.96 -7.09
N PRO A 32 -0.41 2.51 -7.76
CA PRO A 32 -0.40 1.24 -8.47
C PRO A 32 0.53 1.32 -9.69
N SER A 33 1.15 0.19 -10.03
CA SER A 33 1.80 -0.02 -11.32
C SER A 33 1.09 -1.15 -12.11
N PHE A 34 1.37 -1.23 -13.41
CA PHE A 34 0.72 -2.17 -14.32
C PHE A 34 1.75 -3.08 -15.00
N ASP A 35 1.42 -4.36 -15.11
CA ASP A 35 1.98 -5.26 -16.11
C ASP A 35 0.90 -6.21 -16.67
N LEU A 36 1.18 -6.80 -17.83
CA LEU A 36 0.21 -7.63 -18.56
C LEU A 36 -0.12 -8.96 -17.87
N GLU A 37 0.71 -9.40 -16.92
CA GLU A 37 0.56 -10.66 -16.21
C GLU A 37 -0.27 -10.48 -14.93
N HIS A 38 0.06 -9.47 -14.13
CA HIS A 38 -0.51 -9.24 -12.80
C HIS A 38 -1.61 -8.18 -12.78
N THR A 39 -1.79 -7.42 -13.86
CA THR A 39 -2.78 -6.35 -14.03
C THR A 39 -2.58 -5.15 -13.10
N VAL A 40 -2.48 -5.34 -11.79
CA VAL A 40 -2.23 -4.26 -10.82
C VAL A 40 -1.19 -4.72 -9.82
N ARG A 41 -0.23 -3.86 -9.57
CA ARG A 41 0.90 -4.07 -8.67
C ARG A 41 1.06 -2.90 -7.72
N TYR A 42 1.66 -3.18 -6.56
CA TYR A 42 1.93 -2.18 -5.54
C TYR A 42 3.38 -2.34 -5.08
N PRO A 43 4.37 -1.81 -5.84
CA PRO A 43 5.79 -2.08 -5.63
C PRO A 43 6.26 -1.85 -4.19
N GLU A 44 5.76 -0.80 -3.54
CA GLU A 44 6.13 -0.49 -2.15
C GLU A 44 5.59 -1.52 -1.13
N ALA A 45 4.42 -2.09 -1.39
CA ALA A 45 3.86 -3.18 -0.58
C ALA A 45 4.54 -4.52 -0.90
N GLU A 46 4.94 -4.73 -2.16
CA GLU A 46 5.71 -5.91 -2.57
C GLU A 46 7.08 -5.96 -1.88
N ILE A 47 7.79 -4.83 -1.79
CA ILE A 47 9.05 -4.73 -1.03
C ILE A 47 8.84 -5.11 0.44
N ALA A 48 7.68 -4.79 1.02
CA ALA A 48 7.38 -5.11 2.41
C ALA A 48 7.06 -6.61 2.64
N LEU A 49 6.87 -7.38 1.57
CA LEU A 49 6.51 -8.80 1.58
C LEU A 49 7.46 -9.61 0.69
N ASP A 50 8.75 -9.26 0.71
CA ASP A 50 9.82 -10.00 0.00
C ASP A 50 9.57 -10.22 -1.50
N GLY A 51 8.83 -9.31 -2.14
CA GLY A 51 8.51 -9.36 -3.57
C GLY A 51 7.27 -10.17 -3.94
N ASP A 52 6.49 -10.69 -2.98
CA ASP A 52 5.25 -11.42 -3.29
C ASP A 52 4.14 -10.47 -3.75
N ILE A 53 3.89 -10.46 -5.06
CA ILE A 53 2.89 -9.62 -5.73
C ILE A 53 1.46 -9.95 -5.29
N THR A 54 1.15 -11.25 -5.11
CA THR A 54 -0.21 -11.68 -4.77
C THR A 54 -0.52 -11.34 -3.32
N ALA A 55 0.42 -11.63 -2.41
CA ALA A 55 0.30 -11.27 -1.01
C ALA A 55 0.23 -9.76 -0.82
N ALA A 56 1.01 -8.98 -1.57
CA ALA A 56 0.96 -7.51 -1.53
C ALA A 56 -0.40 -6.96 -1.92
N LYS A 57 -0.98 -7.44 -3.03
CA LYS A 57 -2.32 -7.03 -3.45
C LYS A 57 -3.37 -7.37 -2.39
N GLN A 58 -3.33 -8.58 -1.83
CA GLN A 58 -4.24 -8.98 -0.77
C GLN A 58 -4.05 -8.15 0.51
N LEU A 59 -2.82 -7.84 0.88
CA LEU A 59 -2.52 -7.04 2.05
C LEU A 59 -3.06 -5.62 1.92
N VAL A 60 -2.86 -4.98 0.77
CA VAL A 60 -3.34 -3.61 0.52
C VAL A 60 -4.86 -3.53 0.62
N GLU A 61 -5.58 -4.50 0.04
CA GLU A 61 -7.05 -4.57 0.17
C GLU A 61 -7.48 -4.80 1.62
N ARG A 62 -6.83 -5.71 2.36
CA ARG A 62 -7.12 -5.94 3.79
C ARG A 62 -6.90 -4.68 4.64
N LEU A 63 -5.80 -3.96 4.41
CA LEU A 63 -5.50 -2.70 5.12
C LEU A 63 -6.54 -1.62 4.81
N TRP A 64 -7.08 -1.60 3.59
CA TRP A 64 -8.21 -0.74 3.25
C TRP A 64 -9.52 -1.19 3.90
N ASP A 65 -9.84 -2.49 3.91
CA ASP A 65 -11.06 -3.06 4.49
C ASP A 65 -11.20 -2.73 5.98
N VAL A 66 -10.10 -2.80 6.75
CA VAL A 66 -10.09 -2.41 8.17
C VAL A 66 -9.97 -0.90 8.38
N GLY A 67 -9.84 -0.13 7.29
CA GLY A 67 -9.76 1.33 7.28
C GLY A 67 -8.42 1.90 7.72
N ILE A 68 -7.35 1.10 7.77
CA ILE A 68 -5.98 1.62 7.92
C ILE A 68 -5.66 2.50 6.74
N PHE A 69 -5.95 2.01 5.53
CA PHE A 69 -5.85 2.81 4.32
C PHE A 69 -7.17 3.48 3.96
N LYS A 70 -7.05 4.69 3.39
CA LYS A 70 -8.07 5.33 2.56
C LYS A 70 -7.67 5.13 1.11
N ARG A 71 -8.66 4.88 0.26
CA ARG A 71 -8.43 4.68 -1.17
C ARG A 71 -8.99 5.80 -2.01
N LYS A 72 -8.32 6.11 -3.12
CA LYS A 72 -8.78 7.07 -4.13
C LYS A 72 -8.74 6.38 -5.49
N PHE A 73 -9.78 6.60 -6.30
CA PHE A 73 -9.81 6.08 -7.67
C PHE A 73 -8.58 6.58 -8.45
N PHE A 74 -7.88 5.64 -9.08
CA PHE A 74 -6.74 5.93 -9.93
C PHE A 74 -7.14 5.83 -11.40
N GLU A 75 -7.50 4.63 -11.84
CA GLU A 75 -7.92 4.37 -13.22
C GLU A 75 -8.86 3.17 -13.33
N LYS A 76 -9.31 2.89 -14.55
CA LYS A 76 -10.12 1.72 -14.88
C LYS A 76 -9.42 0.92 -15.97
N ILE A 77 -9.07 -0.32 -15.66
CA ILE A 77 -8.39 -1.22 -16.58
C ILE A 77 -9.41 -2.05 -17.35
N LEU A 78 -9.21 -2.14 -18.65
CA LEU A 78 -9.91 -3.06 -19.53
C LEU A 78 -9.41 -4.49 -19.29
N VAL A 79 -10.33 -5.42 -19.04
CA VAL A 79 -10.00 -6.85 -18.87
C VAL A 79 -10.88 -7.73 -19.74
N CYS A 80 -10.36 -8.91 -20.08
CA CYS A 80 -11.14 -9.94 -20.74
C CYS A 80 -12.33 -10.38 -19.86
N PRO A 81 -13.56 -10.42 -20.37
CA PRO A 81 -14.73 -10.84 -19.59
C PRO A 81 -14.72 -12.34 -19.23
N THR A 82 -13.91 -13.14 -19.92
CA THR A 82 -13.84 -14.60 -19.70
C THR A 82 -12.79 -14.99 -18.68
N CYS A 83 -11.58 -14.42 -18.78
CA CYS A 83 -10.45 -14.83 -17.94
C CYS A 83 -9.86 -13.70 -17.07
N PHE A 84 -10.47 -12.52 -17.07
CA PHE A 84 -10.06 -11.33 -16.32
C PHE A 84 -8.63 -10.82 -16.57
N SER A 85 -7.95 -11.32 -17.61
CA SER A 85 -6.62 -10.84 -17.99
C SER A 85 -6.72 -9.45 -18.62
N ALA A 86 -5.81 -8.55 -18.24
CA ALA A 86 -5.63 -7.24 -18.88
C ALA A 86 -4.84 -7.30 -20.19
N ASN A 87 -4.30 -8.47 -20.56
CA ASN A 87 -3.59 -8.65 -21.83
C ASN A 87 -4.57 -8.76 -23.01
N VAL A 88 -5.14 -7.61 -23.38
CA VAL A 88 -6.13 -7.46 -24.43
C VAL A 88 -5.61 -6.51 -25.49
N SER A 89 -5.58 -6.96 -26.74
CA SER A 89 -5.27 -6.12 -27.90
C SER A 89 -6.54 -5.69 -28.62
N ASN A 90 -6.46 -4.55 -29.31
CA ASN A 90 -7.49 -4.13 -30.25
C ASN A 90 -7.12 -4.61 -31.65
N ASP A 91 -8.07 -5.27 -32.32
CA ASP A 91 -7.99 -5.52 -33.75
C ASP A 91 -9.06 -4.69 -34.47
N TYR A 92 -8.79 -4.37 -35.74
CA TYR A 92 -9.76 -3.74 -36.63
C TYR A 92 -10.16 -4.74 -37.70
N VAL A 93 -11.46 -5.00 -37.85
CA VAL A 93 -11.97 -6.01 -38.78
C VAL A 93 -12.86 -5.42 -39.87
N CYS A 94 -12.87 -6.09 -41.02
CA CYS A 94 -13.78 -5.79 -42.11
C CYS A 94 -15.25 -5.90 -41.64
N PRO A 95 -16.08 -4.86 -41.80
CA PRO A 95 -17.49 -4.89 -41.39
C PRO A 95 -18.34 -5.95 -42.10
N ASN A 96 -17.84 -6.53 -43.20
CA ASN A 96 -18.59 -7.46 -44.03
C ASN A 96 -18.27 -8.93 -43.77
N CYS A 97 -17.02 -9.27 -43.42
CA CYS A 97 -16.58 -10.65 -43.24
C CYS A 97 -15.76 -10.89 -41.97
N ASN A 98 -15.56 -9.85 -41.14
CA ASN A 98 -14.78 -9.88 -39.91
C ASN A 98 -13.29 -10.26 -40.07
N SER A 99 -12.75 -10.24 -41.30
CA SER A 99 -11.31 -10.42 -41.52
C SER A 99 -10.52 -9.24 -40.95
N ILE A 100 -9.38 -9.52 -40.29
CA ILE A 100 -8.38 -8.52 -39.87
C ILE A 100 -7.46 -8.06 -41.02
N ASP A 101 -7.50 -8.76 -42.15
CA ASP A 101 -6.70 -8.48 -43.35
C ASP A 101 -7.38 -7.36 -44.15
N ILE A 102 -7.14 -6.13 -43.68
CA ILE A 102 -7.66 -4.88 -44.23
C ILE A 102 -6.52 -3.90 -44.49
N GLU A 103 -6.62 -3.16 -45.58
CA GLU A 103 -5.63 -2.17 -45.99
C GLU A 103 -6.26 -0.78 -46.10
N ARG A 104 -5.59 0.25 -45.57
CA ARG A 104 -6.02 1.63 -45.73
C ARG A 104 -5.56 2.14 -47.10
N LYS A 105 -6.50 2.49 -47.97
CA LYS A 105 -6.22 3.07 -49.29
C LYS A 105 -6.56 4.56 -49.29
N THR A 106 -5.60 5.40 -49.67
CA THR A 106 -5.81 6.85 -49.83
C THR A 106 -6.59 7.12 -51.11
N LEU A 107 -7.58 8.02 -51.04
CA LEU A 107 -8.42 8.40 -52.18
C LEU A 107 -7.98 9.72 -52.79
N LEU A 108 -7.91 9.74 -54.11
CA LEU A 108 -7.74 10.94 -54.92
C LEU A 108 -9.00 11.17 -55.74
N GLU A 109 -9.38 12.43 -55.87
CA GLU A 109 -10.34 12.93 -56.84
C GLU A 109 -9.59 13.63 -57.97
N HIS A 110 -9.86 13.26 -59.22
CA HIS A 110 -9.44 14.07 -60.36
C HIS A 110 -10.40 15.25 -60.52
N THR A 111 -9.92 16.46 -60.23
CA THR A 111 -10.71 17.71 -60.22
C THR A 111 -11.48 17.94 -61.51
N SER A 112 -10.90 17.60 -62.67
CA SER A 112 -11.52 17.92 -63.96
C SER A 112 -12.64 16.96 -64.41
N CYS A 113 -12.64 15.70 -63.97
CA CYS A 113 -13.62 14.70 -64.41
C CYS A 113 -14.39 14.01 -63.28
N GLY A 114 -14.10 14.36 -62.02
CA GLY A 114 -14.76 13.87 -60.81
C GLY A 114 -14.51 12.40 -60.49
N THR A 115 -13.48 11.77 -61.08
CA THR A 115 -13.16 10.36 -60.77
C THR A 115 -12.54 10.28 -59.40
N ILE A 116 -13.13 9.47 -58.51
CA ILE A 116 -12.62 9.21 -57.17
C ILE A 116 -12.19 7.75 -57.08
N GLU A 117 -10.92 7.51 -56.79
CA GLU A 117 -10.38 6.15 -56.66
C GLU A 117 -9.09 6.15 -55.82
N SER A 118 -8.59 4.98 -55.44
CA SER A 118 -7.36 4.87 -54.64
C SER A 118 -6.14 5.37 -55.41
N VAL A 119 -5.14 5.91 -54.68
CA VAL A 119 -3.85 6.34 -55.26
C VAL A 119 -3.24 5.25 -56.15
N ASP A 120 -3.30 3.99 -55.73
CA ASP A 120 -2.74 2.86 -56.49
C ASP A 120 -3.35 2.70 -57.89
N ASN A 121 -4.61 3.10 -58.06
CA ASN A 121 -5.31 3.05 -59.36
C ASN A 121 -5.06 4.30 -60.21
N PHE A 122 -4.52 5.36 -59.63
CA PHE A 122 -4.00 6.52 -60.37
C PHE A 122 -2.52 6.35 -60.71
N LEU A 123 -1.76 5.59 -59.93
CA LEU A 123 -0.32 5.46 -60.10
C LEU A 123 0.03 4.43 -61.21
N VAL A 124 0.58 4.92 -62.31
CA VAL A 124 1.06 4.09 -63.43
C VAL A 124 2.54 4.44 -63.65
N GLU A 125 3.44 3.47 -63.53
CA GLU A 125 4.88 3.66 -63.77
C GLU A 125 5.52 4.85 -63.03
N GLY A 126 4.98 5.24 -61.87
CA GLY A 126 5.47 6.36 -61.05
C GLY A 126 4.84 7.72 -61.34
N ILE A 127 3.96 7.82 -62.35
CA ILE A 127 3.18 9.02 -62.65
C ILE A 127 1.70 8.83 -62.27
N LEU A 128 1.02 9.92 -61.90
CA LEU A 128 -0.41 9.89 -61.60
C LEU A 128 -1.20 10.13 -62.88
N VAL A 129 -2.02 9.17 -63.29
CA VAL A 129 -2.86 9.21 -64.47
C VAL A 129 -4.29 8.85 -64.10
N CYS A 130 -5.25 9.66 -64.52
CA CYS A 130 -6.65 9.39 -64.24
C CYS A 130 -7.12 8.12 -64.98
N PRO A 131 -7.61 7.08 -64.27
CA PRO A 131 -8.01 5.82 -64.90
C PRO A 131 -9.24 5.95 -65.80
N LYS A 132 -10.03 7.02 -65.65
CA LYS A 132 -11.25 7.26 -66.44
C LYS A 132 -10.99 8.00 -67.75
N CYS A 133 -10.13 9.02 -67.74
CA CYS A 133 -9.94 9.90 -68.90
C CYS A 133 -8.51 9.92 -69.44
N GLY A 134 -7.58 9.19 -68.80
CA GLY A 134 -6.19 9.05 -69.25
C GLY A 134 -5.32 10.30 -69.14
N ARG A 135 -5.80 11.37 -68.50
CA ARG A 135 -4.99 12.58 -68.30
C ARG A 135 -4.02 12.36 -67.15
N GLU A 136 -2.80 12.81 -67.36
CA GLU A 136 -1.81 12.95 -66.31
C GLU A 136 -2.23 14.02 -65.29
N LEU A 137 -1.91 13.76 -64.03
CA LEU A 137 -2.21 14.61 -62.87
C LEU A 137 -0.87 15.07 -62.29
N VAL A 138 -0.54 16.34 -62.49
CA VAL A 138 0.80 16.87 -62.18
C VAL A 138 0.75 17.68 -60.89
N GLU A 139 -0.22 18.58 -60.76
CA GLU A 139 -0.26 19.56 -59.68
C GLU A 139 -1.39 19.28 -58.68
N ALA A 140 -1.01 19.02 -57.41
CA ALA A 140 -1.96 18.82 -56.33
C ALA A 140 -2.77 20.11 -56.05
N GLY A 141 -4.08 19.98 -55.84
CA GLY A 141 -4.99 21.11 -55.64
C GLY A 141 -5.48 21.76 -56.93
N ILE A 142 -4.87 21.44 -58.07
CA ILE A 142 -5.35 21.83 -59.41
C ILE A 142 -5.87 20.60 -60.14
N ASP A 143 -5.00 19.64 -60.42
CA ASP A 143 -5.34 18.45 -61.19
C ASP A 143 -6.05 17.41 -60.32
N TYR A 144 -5.69 17.31 -59.05
CA TYR A 144 -6.31 16.34 -58.14
C TYR A 144 -6.40 16.84 -56.71
N GLN A 145 -7.37 16.30 -55.98
CA GLN A 145 -7.58 16.55 -54.57
C GLN A 145 -7.56 15.26 -53.77
N LYS A 146 -6.88 15.24 -52.63
CA LYS A 146 -6.94 14.13 -51.68
C LYS A 146 -8.21 14.22 -50.85
N LEU A 147 -9.10 13.26 -50.97
CA LEU A 147 -10.40 13.28 -50.28
C LEU A 147 -10.40 12.56 -48.93
N GLY A 148 -9.49 11.61 -48.72
CA GLY A 148 -9.42 10.84 -47.47
C GLY A 148 -8.86 9.44 -47.70
N SER A 149 -9.39 8.46 -46.98
CA SER A 149 -9.04 7.06 -47.15
C SER A 149 -10.23 6.17 -46.84
N TRP A 150 -10.41 5.08 -47.59
CA TRP A 150 -11.22 3.95 -47.15
C TRP A 150 -10.33 2.81 -46.66
N PHE A 151 -10.96 1.79 -46.11
CA PHE A 151 -10.35 0.49 -45.88
C PHE A 151 -10.88 -0.50 -46.91
N GLN A 152 -9.98 -1.30 -47.47
CA GLN A 152 -10.31 -2.38 -48.39
C GLN A 152 -9.91 -3.72 -47.78
N CYS A 153 -10.82 -4.68 -47.78
CA CYS A 153 -10.54 -6.01 -47.27
C CYS A 153 -9.92 -6.91 -48.34
N SER A 154 -8.77 -7.50 -48.04
CA SER A 154 -8.07 -8.43 -48.94
C SER A 154 -8.83 -9.75 -49.12
N GLN A 155 -9.64 -10.15 -48.13
CA GLN A 155 -10.38 -11.42 -48.15
C GLN A 155 -11.68 -11.36 -48.96
N CYS A 156 -12.48 -10.30 -48.83
CA CYS A 156 -13.77 -10.18 -49.52
C CYS A 156 -13.84 -9.08 -50.58
N GLY A 157 -12.76 -8.30 -50.76
CA GLY A 157 -12.67 -7.20 -51.73
C GLY A 157 -13.51 -5.95 -51.39
N LYS A 158 -14.41 -6.03 -50.41
CA LYS A 158 -15.31 -4.93 -50.05
C LYS A 158 -14.56 -3.76 -49.41
N ARG A 159 -15.07 -2.56 -49.71
CA ARG A 159 -14.60 -1.28 -49.20
C ARG A 159 -15.48 -0.82 -48.04
N SER A 160 -14.90 -0.12 -47.07
CA SER A 160 -15.62 0.47 -45.94
C SER A 160 -14.88 1.72 -45.46
N ASP A 161 -15.61 2.75 -45.03
CA ASP A 161 -15.00 4.00 -44.55
C ASP A 161 -14.23 3.78 -43.25
N ILE A 162 -14.77 2.94 -42.35
CA ILE A 162 -14.14 2.57 -41.08
C ILE A 162 -14.27 1.05 -40.85
N PRO A 163 -13.24 0.40 -40.27
CA PRO A 163 -13.35 -0.97 -39.81
C PRO A 163 -14.08 -1.04 -38.46
N ASN A 164 -14.58 -2.22 -38.11
CA ASN A 164 -15.17 -2.45 -36.80
C ASN A 164 -14.05 -2.76 -35.79
N PRO A 165 -13.96 -2.04 -34.66
CA PRO A 165 -13.02 -2.39 -33.60
C PRO A 165 -13.53 -3.61 -32.82
N ILE A 166 -12.64 -4.55 -32.57
CA ILE A 166 -12.86 -5.68 -31.66
C ILE A 166 -11.71 -5.80 -30.68
N HIS A 167 -11.97 -6.45 -29.56
CA HIS A 167 -10.96 -6.82 -28.58
C HIS A 167 -10.59 -8.29 -28.74
N ARG A 168 -9.30 -8.61 -28.57
CA ARG A 168 -8.79 -9.98 -28.52
C ARG A 168 -7.96 -10.15 -27.26
N CYS A 169 -8.36 -11.07 -26.39
CA CYS A 169 -7.54 -11.47 -25.26
C CYS A 169 -6.35 -12.30 -25.76
N ARG A 170 -5.13 -11.88 -25.44
CA ARG A 170 -3.90 -12.61 -25.77
C ARG A 170 -3.62 -13.77 -24.80
N ASN A 171 -4.32 -13.82 -23.67
CA ASN A 171 -4.19 -14.90 -22.70
C ASN A 171 -5.07 -16.11 -23.04
N CYS A 172 -6.37 -15.91 -23.31
CA CYS A 172 -7.32 -17.00 -23.58
C CYS A 172 -7.85 -17.05 -25.03
N GLY A 173 -7.48 -16.09 -25.87
CA GLY A 173 -7.94 -16.02 -27.27
C GLY A 173 -9.37 -15.51 -27.46
N HIS A 174 -10.12 -15.22 -26.39
CA HIS A 174 -11.50 -14.75 -26.49
C HIS A 174 -11.58 -13.41 -27.26
N ILE A 175 -12.53 -13.35 -28.21
CA ILE A 175 -12.83 -12.16 -29.01
C ILE A 175 -14.15 -11.57 -28.51
N PHE A 176 -14.16 -10.28 -28.24
CA PHE A 176 -15.29 -9.58 -27.67
C PHE A 176 -15.33 -8.11 -28.12
N THR A 177 -16.42 -7.41 -27.82
CA THR A 177 -16.58 -5.99 -28.17
C THR A 177 -16.56 -5.11 -26.94
N ILE A 178 -16.52 -3.79 -27.14
CA ILE A 178 -16.64 -2.82 -26.04
C ILE A 178 -17.88 -3.03 -25.15
N ARG A 179 -18.95 -3.61 -25.71
CA ARG A 179 -20.20 -3.88 -24.97
C ARG A 179 -20.04 -4.99 -23.94
N ASP A 180 -19.14 -5.92 -24.21
CA ASP A 180 -18.89 -7.11 -23.40
C ASP A 180 -17.65 -6.95 -22.51
N THR A 181 -16.95 -5.83 -22.65
CA THR A 181 -15.70 -5.54 -21.96
C THR A 181 -15.86 -5.51 -20.44
N GLY A 182 -15.03 -6.27 -19.74
CA GLY A 182 -14.87 -6.16 -18.30
C GLY A 182 -14.03 -4.95 -17.93
N PHE A 183 -14.38 -4.27 -16.83
CA PHE A 183 -13.63 -3.14 -16.32
C PHE A 183 -13.34 -3.28 -14.83
N VAL A 184 -12.06 -3.22 -14.45
CA VAL A 184 -11.62 -3.27 -13.05
C VAL A 184 -11.14 -1.89 -12.63
N SER A 185 -11.68 -1.38 -11.52
CA SER A 185 -11.20 -0.14 -10.91
C SER A 185 -9.92 -0.39 -10.13
N VAL A 186 -8.94 0.50 -10.33
CA VAL A 186 -7.67 0.50 -9.62
C VAL A 186 -7.62 1.72 -8.72
N TYR A 187 -6.99 1.56 -7.55
CA TYR A 187 -6.95 2.59 -6.53
C TYR A 187 -5.53 2.90 -6.10
N THR A 188 -5.32 4.15 -5.71
CA THR A 188 -4.21 4.54 -4.84
C THR A 188 -4.64 4.41 -3.38
N TYR A 189 -3.67 4.21 -2.49
CA TYR A 189 -3.93 4.06 -1.06
C TYR A 189 -3.07 5.00 -0.22
N ARG A 190 -3.68 5.66 0.76
CA ARG A 190 -2.98 6.51 1.75
C ARG A 190 -3.27 6.02 3.15
N LEU A 191 -2.30 6.16 4.04
CA LEU A 191 -2.51 5.93 5.46
C LEU A 191 -3.54 6.94 6.01
N SER A 192 -4.54 6.43 6.74
CA SER A 192 -5.49 7.30 7.42
C SER A 192 -4.84 7.96 8.63
N SER A 193 -5.22 9.21 8.94
CA SER A 193 -4.74 9.94 10.12
C SER A 193 -4.92 9.13 11.40
N ASP A 194 -6.09 8.54 11.59
CA ASP A 194 -6.42 7.80 12.82
C ASP A 194 -5.54 6.55 12.97
N ALA A 195 -5.29 5.82 11.87
CA ALA A 195 -4.42 4.65 11.89
C ALA A 195 -2.93 5.03 12.02
N GLU A 196 -2.52 6.17 11.44
CA GLU A 196 -1.17 6.69 11.61
C GLU A 196 -0.87 7.03 13.07
N GLU A 197 -1.79 7.71 13.75
CA GLU A 197 -1.67 8.02 15.18
C GLU A 197 -1.66 6.74 16.03
N GLU A 198 -2.56 5.80 15.75
CA GLU A 198 -2.64 4.51 16.45
C GLU A 198 -1.34 3.70 16.30
N PHE A 199 -0.79 3.62 15.09
CA PHE A 199 0.45 2.91 14.80
C PHE A 199 1.67 3.61 15.40
N LYS A 200 1.74 4.95 15.34
CA LYS A 200 2.79 5.75 16.00
C LYS A 200 2.85 5.48 17.50
N ARG A 201 1.70 5.52 18.18
CA ARG A 201 1.61 5.27 19.62
C ARG A 201 1.96 3.84 19.99
N SER A 202 1.37 2.88 19.29
CA SER A 202 1.48 1.47 19.65
C SER A 202 2.84 0.87 19.31
N TYR A 203 3.51 1.36 18.27
CA TYR A 203 4.69 0.70 17.71
C TYR A 203 5.92 1.61 17.62
N VAL A 204 5.79 2.81 17.06
CA VAL A 204 6.95 3.70 16.82
C VAL A 204 7.55 4.21 18.14
N LEU A 205 6.70 4.67 19.06
CA LEU A 205 7.15 5.12 20.38
C LEU A 205 7.66 3.97 21.25
N MET A 206 7.11 2.77 21.07
CA MET A 206 7.47 1.60 21.85
C MET A 206 8.76 0.93 21.39
N LYS A 207 9.16 1.07 20.12
CA LYS A 207 10.33 0.38 19.56
C LYS A 207 11.65 0.57 20.36
N PRO A 208 12.06 1.78 20.75
CA PRO A 208 13.28 1.97 21.55
C PRO A 208 13.19 1.35 22.94
N ILE A 209 12.00 1.42 23.55
CA ILE A 209 11.71 0.87 24.88
C ILE A 209 11.71 -0.67 24.83
N GLY A 210 11.06 -1.24 23.83
CA GLY A 210 11.04 -2.68 23.58
C GLY A 210 12.46 -3.23 23.38
N ALA A 211 13.28 -2.57 22.56
CA ALA A 211 14.67 -2.99 22.34
C ALA A 211 15.51 -3.03 23.63
N VAL A 212 15.25 -2.12 24.58
CA VAL A 212 15.92 -2.15 25.90
C VAL A 212 15.46 -3.36 26.71
N LEU A 213 14.15 -3.62 26.78
CA LEU A 213 13.62 -4.77 27.52
C LEU A 213 14.06 -6.11 26.91
N GLU A 214 14.07 -6.24 25.58
CA GLU A 214 14.62 -7.41 24.88
C GLU A 214 16.11 -7.59 25.17
N GLY A 215 16.89 -6.50 25.15
CA GLY A 215 18.31 -6.51 25.50
C GLY A 215 18.60 -6.94 26.94
N LEU A 216 17.65 -6.72 27.85
CA LEU A 216 17.69 -7.21 29.24
C LEU A 216 17.21 -8.67 29.37
N GLY A 217 16.83 -9.31 28.27
CA GLY A 217 16.44 -10.72 28.20
C GLY A 217 14.96 -10.97 28.50
N PHE A 218 14.08 -9.97 28.37
CA PHE A 218 12.64 -10.17 28.44
C PHE A 218 12.08 -10.59 27.08
N MET A 219 11.10 -11.49 27.08
CA MET A 219 10.22 -11.73 25.94
C MET A 219 9.08 -10.73 25.97
N LEU A 220 8.84 -10.04 24.86
CA LEU A 220 7.84 -8.99 24.76
C LEU A 220 6.58 -9.42 24.04
N ASP A 221 5.45 -8.98 24.57
CA ASP A 221 4.15 -8.97 23.90
C ASP A 221 3.68 -7.51 23.76
N MET A 222 3.48 -7.06 22.52
CA MET A 222 3.21 -5.66 22.17
C MET A 222 2.09 -5.53 21.11
N PRO A 223 0.94 -4.93 21.45
CA PRO A 223 0.45 -4.69 22.82
C PRO A 223 0.16 -6.03 23.52
N GLY A 224 0.50 -6.13 24.80
CA GLY A 224 0.34 -7.38 25.56
C GLY A 224 -0.92 -7.44 26.40
N GLN A 225 -1.36 -8.65 26.72
CA GLN A 225 -2.51 -8.90 27.61
C GLN A 225 -2.14 -9.85 28.76
N VAL A 226 -2.63 -9.54 29.96
CA VAL A 226 -2.44 -10.39 31.15
C VAL A 226 -3.77 -10.57 31.85
N ALA A 227 -4.08 -11.81 32.25
CA ALA A 227 -5.25 -12.09 33.07
C ALA A 227 -5.04 -11.57 34.50
N GLY A 228 -5.99 -10.79 35.00
CA GLY A 228 -6.06 -10.39 36.39
C GLY A 228 -6.52 -11.53 37.30
N ARG A 229 -6.38 -11.34 38.61
CA ARG A 229 -6.91 -12.26 39.63
C ARG A 229 -8.43 -12.41 39.53
N SER A 230 -9.12 -11.40 39.01
CA SER A 230 -10.55 -11.43 38.70
C SER A 230 -10.91 -12.33 37.50
N GLY A 231 -9.92 -12.78 36.71
CA GLY A 231 -10.13 -13.45 35.42
C GLY A 231 -10.33 -12.51 34.25
N VAL A 232 -10.41 -11.18 34.47
CA VAL A 232 -10.48 -10.18 33.41
C VAL A 232 -9.12 -10.05 32.72
N LEU A 233 -9.11 -10.05 31.39
CA LEU A 233 -7.90 -9.76 30.60
C LEU A 233 -7.67 -8.26 30.55
N HIS A 234 -6.56 -7.81 31.13
CA HIS A 234 -6.11 -6.43 31.09
C HIS A 234 -5.07 -6.25 29.99
N ARG A 235 -5.17 -5.14 29.26
CA ARG A 235 -4.25 -4.79 28.18
C ARG A 235 -3.25 -3.73 28.63
N PHE A 236 -2.01 -3.89 28.18
CA PHE A 236 -0.93 -2.92 28.33
C PHE A 236 -0.28 -2.63 26.97
N ASP A 237 0.46 -1.52 26.85
CA ASP A 237 1.22 -1.24 25.63
C ASP A 237 2.37 -2.23 25.45
N THR A 238 2.92 -2.74 26.55
CA THR A 238 3.86 -3.86 26.54
C THR A 238 3.70 -4.73 27.78
N VAL A 239 3.76 -6.04 27.57
CA VAL A 239 3.97 -7.02 28.63
C VAL A 239 5.32 -7.69 28.37
N ALA A 240 6.22 -7.60 29.35
CA ALA A 240 7.56 -8.17 29.26
C ALA A 240 7.70 -9.29 30.28
N THR A 241 8.16 -10.46 29.85
CA THR A 241 8.24 -11.67 30.68
C THR A 241 9.64 -12.27 30.69
N LYS A 242 10.15 -12.60 31.88
CA LYS A 242 11.45 -13.26 32.06
C LYS A 242 11.36 -14.25 33.23
N GLY A 243 11.23 -15.54 32.91
CA GLY A 243 10.95 -16.56 33.92
C GLY A 243 9.60 -16.30 34.60
N SER A 244 9.60 -16.10 35.93
CA SER A 244 8.40 -15.71 36.69
C SER A 244 8.20 -14.20 36.80
N GLU A 245 9.15 -13.39 36.32
CA GLU A 245 9.05 -11.94 36.36
C GLU A 245 8.14 -11.45 35.24
N VAL A 246 7.10 -10.70 35.62
CA VAL A 246 6.15 -10.07 34.69
C VAL A 246 6.18 -8.57 34.90
N ILE A 247 6.51 -7.85 33.84
CA ILE A 247 6.54 -6.39 33.83
C ILE A 247 5.47 -5.91 32.88
N VAL A 248 4.68 -4.94 33.34
CA VAL A 248 3.68 -4.27 32.51
C VAL A 248 4.06 -2.81 32.33
N LEU A 249 3.85 -2.31 31.12
CA LEU A 249 4.22 -0.96 30.75
C LEU A 249 3.12 -0.32 29.91
N ASP A 250 2.72 0.88 30.31
CA ASP A 250 1.94 1.79 29.47
C ASP A 250 2.79 3.00 29.12
N LEU A 251 2.67 3.46 27.87
CA LEU A 251 3.26 4.70 27.37
C LEU A 251 2.15 5.66 26.97
N ILE A 252 2.22 6.87 27.52
CA ILE A 252 1.31 7.95 27.16
C ILE A 252 2.17 9.10 26.64
N ALA A 253 1.87 9.53 25.42
CA ALA A 253 2.49 10.68 24.79
C ALA A 253 1.41 11.70 24.42
N SER A 254 1.62 12.96 24.78
CA SER A 254 0.72 14.06 24.44
C SER A 254 1.48 15.39 24.35
N ASP A 255 0.86 16.44 23.81
CA ASP A 255 1.45 17.78 23.76
C ASP A 255 1.44 18.51 25.11
N LYS A 256 0.80 17.92 26.13
CA LYS A 256 0.59 18.51 27.46
C LYS A 256 1.06 17.55 28.56
N GLN A 257 1.06 18.05 29.78
CA GLN A 257 1.29 17.21 30.95
C GLN A 257 0.18 16.16 31.08
N ILE A 258 0.55 14.96 31.53
CA ILE A 258 -0.36 13.84 31.73
C ILE A 258 -0.96 13.91 33.14
N GLU A 259 -2.29 13.86 33.19
CA GLU A 259 -3.09 14.04 34.41
C GLU A 259 -3.39 12.71 35.13
N GLU A 260 -4.03 12.79 36.30
CA GLU A 260 -4.19 11.68 37.24
C GLU A 260 -5.02 10.52 36.70
N ALA A 261 -5.93 10.80 35.75
CA ALA A 261 -6.79 9.79 35.14
C ALA A 261 -5.98 8.65 34.50
N ALA A 262 -4.82 8.97 33.91
CA ALA A 262 -3.91 7.98 33.35
C ALA A 262 -3.35 7.03 34.43
N ILE A 263 -2.92 7.60 35.56
CA ILE A 263 -2.38 6.84 36.70
C ILE A 263 -3.46 5.93 37.28
N ALA A 264 -4.67 6.45 37.47
CA ALA A 264 -5.79 5.70 38.04
C ALA A 264 -6.19 4.51 37.14
N SER A 265 -6.20 4.73 35.81
CA SER A 265 -6.46 3.67 34.83
C SER A 265 -5.41 2.56 34.91
N LEU A 266 -4.12 2.91 34.92
CA LEU A 266 -3.05 1.92 35.05
C LEU A 266 -3.10 1.20 36.40
N TYR A 267 -3.36 1.92 37.49
CA TYR A 267 -3.49 1.33 38.82
C TYR A 267 -4.57 0.26 38.89
N ALA A 268 -5.76 0.50 38.30
CA ALA A 268 -6.83 -0.48 38.29
C ALA A 268 -6.39 -1.80 37.62
N LYS A 269 -5.63 -1.71 36.52
CA LYS A 269 -5.08 -2.89 35.82
C LYS A 269 -4.00 -3.58 36.66
N VAL A 270 -3.05 -2.82 37.21
CA VAL A 270 -1.92 -3.33 38.01
C VAL A 270 -2.39 -3.99 39.30
N PHE A 271 -3.41 -3.42 39.95
CA PHE A 271 -3.98 -3.97 41.18
C PHE A 271 -4.57 -5.38 40.96
N ASP A 272 -5.26 -5.58 39.83
CA ASP A 272 -5.86 -6.87 39.49
C ASP A 272 -4.83 -7.88 38.98
N VAL A 273 -3.88 -7.45 38.13
CA VAL A 273 -2.84 -8.31 37.55
C VAL A 273 -1.74 -8.67 38.55
N ALA A 274 -1.40 -7.76 39.47
CA ALA A 274 -0.29 -7.88 40.41
C ALA A 274 1.06 -8.30 39.76
N PRO A 275 1.56 -7.53 38.78
CA PRO A 275 2.84 -7.79 38.12
C PRO A 275 4.03 -7.57 39.07
N SER A 276 5.21 -8.08 38.70
CA SER A 276 6.46 -7.88 39.45
C SER A 276 6.86 -6.40 39.50
N ARG A 277 6.72 -5.70 38.36
CA ARG A 277 6.93 -4.24 38.25
C ARG A 277 5.93 -3.65 37.27
N ALA A 278 5.53 -2.41 37.52
CA ALA A 278 4.67 -1.64 36.64
C ALA A 278 5.31 -0.29 36.32
N PHE A 279 5.43 0.01 35.04
CA PHE A 279 5.98 1.27 34.55
C PHE A 279 4.90 2.09 33.84
N LEU A 280 4.95 3.40 34.05
CA LEU A 280 4.25 4.36 33.22
C LEU A 280 5.27 5.31 32.60
N ILE A 281 5.37 5.30 31.27
CA ILE A 281 6.18 6.26 30.54
C ILE A 281 5.29 7.43 30.13
N ALA A 282 5.65 8.63 30.56
CA ALA A 282 4.94 9.87 30.32
C ALA A 282 5.79 10.80 29.45
N ILE A 283 5.28 11.14 28.27
CA ILE A 283 5.89 12.10 27.35
C ILE A 283 4.94 13.30 27.18
N PRO A 284 5.35 14.54 27.49
CA PRO A 284 6.66 14.93 28.01
C PRO A 284 6.83 14.68 29.53
N SER A 285 5.76 14.81 30.33
CA SER A 285 5.85 14.77 31.79
C SER A 285 4.50 14.51 32.46
N LEU A 286 4.53 14.17 33.75
CA LEU A 286 3.33 14.07 34.59
C LEU A 286 3.01 15.44 35.22
N SER A 287 1.73 15.68 35.52
CA SER A 287 1.36 16.77 36.42
C SER A 287 1.80 16.45 37.85
N ASP A 288 1.99 17.47 38.70
CA ASP A 288 2.46 17.27 40.08
C ASP A 288 1.53 16.37 40.90
N LYS A 289 0.23 16.42 40.59
CA LYS A 289 -0.77 15.55 41.22
C LYS A 289 -0.64 14.12 40.73
N ALA A 290 -0.46 13.91 39.42
CA ALA A 290 -0.25 12.59 38.83
C ALA A 290 1.04 11.94 39.36
N ARG A 291 2.14 12.72 39.49
CA ARG A 291 3.42 12.24 40.06
C ARG A 291 3.25 11.74 41.50
N LYS A 292 2.55 12.50 42.34
CA LYS A 292 2.24 12.08 43.73
C LYS A 292 1.40 10.81 43.76
N LEU A 293 0.40 10.71 42.87
CA LEU A 293 -0.48 9.55 42.79
C LEU A 293 0.27 8.28 42.34
N ALA A 294 1.17 8.39 41.37
CA ALA A 294 1.98 7.27 40.90
C ALA A 294 2.84 6.68 42.03
N GLY A 295 3.45 7.54 42.86
CA GLY A 295 4.21 7.13 44.03
C GLY A 295 3.37 6.36 45.07
N LEU A 296 2.14 6.81 45.33
CA LEU A 296 1.22 6.12 46.25
C LEU A 296 0.84 4.72 45.77
N TYR A 297 0.70 4.54 44.46
CA TYR A 297 0.30 3.28 43.83
C TYR A 297 1.46 2.36 43.46
N ARG A 298 2.70 2.69 43.87
CA ARG A 298 3.92 1.93 43.54
C ARG A 298 4.11 1.73 42.03
N ILE A 299 3.60 2.66 41.23
CA ILE A 299 3.81 2.70 39.78
C ILE A 299 5.10 3.48 39.54
N SER A 300 6.05 2.86 38.84
CA SER A 300 7.31 3.50 38.50
C SER A 300 7.10 4.41 37.28
N ALA A 301 6.90 5.70 37.55
CA ALA A 301 6.78 6.72 36.52
C ALA A 301 8.15 7.09 35.93
N ILE A 302 8.21 7.20 34.60
CA ILE A 302 9.35 7.71 33.83
C ILE A 302 8.83 8.89 33.00
N GLU A 303 9.38 10.09 33.25
CA GLU A 303 9.04 11.30 32.51
C GLU A 303 10.18 11.62 31.53
N ALA A 304 9.87 11.83 30.26
CA ALA A 304 10.89 12.04 29.22
C ALA A 304 10.35 12.89 28.06
N GLY A 305 11.24 13.67 27.41
CA GLY A 305 10.88 14.46 26.24
C GLY A 305 10.66 13.63 24.97
N THR A 306 11.30 12.45 24.87
CA THR A 306 11.21 11.55 23.72
C THR A 306 11.18 10.08 24.15
N SER A 307 10.73 9.19 23.26
CA SER A 307 10.79 7.73 23.49
C SER A 307 12.21 7.20 23.63
N GLN A 308 13.19 7.85 22.99
CA GLN A 308 14.60 7.50 23.12
C GLN A 308 15.11 7.80 24.53
N ASP A 309 14.84 9.01 25.03
CA ASP A 309 15.23 9.39 26.39
C ASP A 309 14.52 8.50 27.42
N ALA A 310 13.24 8.19 27.19
CA ALA A 310 12.50 7.25 28.01
C ALA A 310 13.15 5.86 28.04
N SER A 311 13.66 5.36 26.91
CA SER A 311 14.35 4.06 26.84
C SER A 311 15.66 4.03 27.63
N ILE A 312 16.38 5.16 27.68
CA ILE A 312 17.61 5.29 28.48
C ILE A 312 17.25 5.28 29.97
N LEU A 313 16.30 6.12 30.38
CA LEU A 313 15.84 6.19 31.77
C LEU A 313 15.23 4.86 32.26
N LEU A 314 14.55 4.12 31.37
CA LEU A 314 14.03 2.80 31.70
C LEU A 314 15.17 1.83 32.02
N ARG A 315 16.26 1.84 31.26
CA ARG A 315 17.43 0.99 31.49
C ARG A 315 18.04 1.22 32.87
N ASP A 316 18.19 2.49 33.26
CA ASP A 316 18.72 2.87 34.57
C ASP A 316 17.87 2.32 35.75
N LYS A 317 16.58 2.03 35.53
CA LYS A 317 15.71 1.40 36.53
C LYS A 317 15.98 -0.10 36.72
N PHE A 318 16.71 -0.73 35.81
CA PHE A 318 17.11 -2.13 35.88
C PHE A 318 18.57 -2.33 36.30
N ASP A 319 19.44 -1.34 36.11
CA ASP A 319 20.89 -1.42 36.38
C ASP A 319 21.31 -1.10 37.84
N TRP A 320 20.41 -1.19 38.84
CA TRP A 320 20.77 -1.03 40.26
C TRP A 320 20.69 -2.36 41.05
N PRO A 321 21.80 -2.95 41.49
CA PRO A 321 21.80 -4.09 42.41
C PRO A 321 21.55 -3.60 43.85
N ASP A 322 20.49 -4.11 44.49
CA ASP A 322 20.29 -3.96 45.93
C ASP A 322 21.36 -4.74 46.70
N LEU A 323 22.07 -4.01 47.57
CA LEU A 323 22.95 -4.53 48.60
C LEU A 323 22.13 -5.21 49.71
N THR A 324 22.29 -6.52 49.89
CA THR A 324 22.07 -7.17 51.20
C THR A 324 23.02 -8.36 51.42
N GLY A 325 23.96 -8.22 52.38
CA GLY A 325 24.60 -9.28 53.18
C GLY A 325 25.89 -9.89 52.60
N ILE A 326 27.08 -9.35 52.87
CA ILE A 326 27.97 -9.51 54.06
C ILE A 326 28.85 -10.79 54.03
N ASP A 327 30.15 -10.50 54.16
CA ASP A 327 31.31 -11.29 54.64
C ASP A 327 32.23 -12.05 53.68
N ASP A 328 33.51 -11.85 54.00
CA ASP A 328 34.74 -12.53 53.60
C ASP A 328 35.36 -12.21 52.23
N ALA A 329 36.16 -11.16 52.20
CA ALA A 329 37.63 -11.31 52.13
C ALA A 329 38.30 -9.94 51.91
N ALA A 330 38.65 -9.28 53.02
CA ALA A 330 39.79 -8.38 53.02
C ALA A 330 41.04 -9.23 53.19
N SER A 331 41.83 -9.40 52.12
CA SER A 331 43.30 -9.46 52.18
C SER A 331 43.86 -9.84 50.81
N ASP A 332 44.85 -9.05 50.37
CA ASP A 332 46.00 -9.53 49.60
C ASP A 332 45.81 -9.74 48.08
N LEU A 333 46.17 -8.73 47.29
CA LEU A 333 47.54 -8.58 46.74
C LEU A 333 47.64 -7.47 45.67
N PRO A 334 48.80 -6.78 45.60
CA PRO A 334 49.30 -6.13 44.40
C PRO A 334 50.08 -7.11 43.49
N LEU A 335 50.21 -6.69 42.22
CA LEU A 335 50.86 -7.29 41.03
C LEU A 335 49.98 -8.21 40.18
#